data_AF-A0A8I1SZ35-F1
#
_entry.id   AF-A0A8I1SZ35-F1
#
_cell.length_a   1.000
_cell.length_b   1.000
_cell.length_c   1.000
_cell.angle_alpha   90.00
_cell.angle_beta   90.00
_cell.angle_gamma   90.00
#
_symmetry.space_group_name_H-M   'P 1'
#
loop_
_entity.id
_entity.type
_entity.pdbx_description
1 polymer ?
#
loop_
_entity_poly.entity_id
_entity_poly.type
_entity_poly.pdbx_seq_one_letter_code
_entity_poly.pdbx_strand_id
1 'polypeptide(L)'
;MLTLDKLNIYRRFDGDLDGWARTANGHDASGITDDDWHLIEDLRQALDLIAAGQASQVFTASFESRLRDTTADETTRLALRALR
;
A
#
# COMPACT_ATOMS: atom_id res chain seq x y z
N MET A 1 9.61 1.29 4.04
CA MET A 1 9.54 0.26 2.99
C MET A 1 8.38 -0.67 3.31
N LEU A 2 7.47 -0.85 2.36
CA LEU A 2 6.38 -1.80 2.44
C LEU A 2 6.90 -3.22 2.23
N THR A 3 6.38 -4.16 3.02
CA THR A 3 6.68 -5.59 2.91
C THR A 3 5.38 -6.35 2.73
N LEU A 4 5.49 -7.62 2.31
CA LEU A 4 4.32 -8.49 2.19
C LEU A 4 3.54 -8.61 3.52
N ASP A 5 4.22 -8.65 4.66
CA ASP A 5 3.58 -8.73 5.98
C ASP A 5 2.74 -7.48 6.26
N LYS A 6 3.25 -6.28 5.96
CA LYS A 6 2.51 -5.02 6.08
C LYS A 6 1.24 -5.03 5.22
N LEU A 7 1.34 -5.50 3.98
CA LEU A 7 0.16 -5.64 3.10
C LEU A 7 -0.85 -6.66 3.61
N ASN A 8 -0.40 -7.75 4.23
CA ASN A 8 -1.29 -8.75 4.83
C ASN A 8 -2.06 -8.19 6.03
N ILE A 9 -1.45 -7.31 6.83
CA ILE A 9 -2.13 -6.64 7.94
C ILE A 9 -3.16 -5.66 7.40
N TYR A 10 -2.76 -4.79 6.48
CA TYR A 10 -3.69 -3.86 5.81
C TYR A 10 -4.92 -4.61 5.27
N ARG A 11 -4.71 -5.73 4.57
CA ARG A 11 -5.80 -6.57 4.04
C ARG A 11 -6.66 -7.22 5.13
N ARG A 12 -6.08 -7.64 6.26
CA ARG A 12 -6.83 -8.24 7.37
C ARG A 12 -7.88 -7.29 7.94
N PHE A 13 -7.61 -6.00 7.88
CA PHE A 13 -8.53 -4.94 8.32
C PHE A 13 -9.31 -4.30 7.17
N ASP A 14 -9.18 -4.81 5.94
CA ASP A 14 -9.88 -4.29 4.77
C ASP A 14 -9.66 -2.77 4.57
N GLY A 15 -8.44 -2.30 4.85
CA GLY A 15 -8.11 -0.87 4.80
C GLY A 15 -8.63 -0.02 5.97
N ASP A 16 -9.34 -0.59 6.95
CA ASP A 16 -9.81 0.11 8.16
C ASP A 16 -8.65 0.45 9.12
N LEU A 17 -8.03 1.61 8.88
CA LEU A 17 -6.95 2.16 9.72
C LEU A 17 -7.41 2.32 11.17
N ASP A 18 -8.61 2.85 11.40
CA ASP A 18 -9.13 3.05 12.76
C ASP A 18 -9.34 1.71 13.45
N GLY A 19 -9.84 0.70 12.73
CA GLY A 19 -10.02 -0.66 13.21
C GLY A 19 -8.70 -1.31 13.61
N TRP A 20 -7.66 -1.14 12.80
CA TRP A 20 -6.31 -1.59 13.14
C TRP A 20 -5.75 -0.82 14.33
N ALA A 21 -5.78 0.51 14.34
CA ALA A 21 -5.23 1.35 15.41
C ALA A 21 -5.88 1.05 16.77
N ARG A 22 -7.21 0.88 16.78
CA ARG A 22 -7.97 0.47 17.99
C ARG A 22 -7.58 -0.92 18.49
N THR A 23 -7.26 -1.85 17.58
CA THR A 23 -6.87 -3.23 17.94
C THR A 23 -5.40 -3.33 18.36
N ALA A 24 -4.54 -2.55 17.71
CA ALA A 24 -3.12 -2.45 18.02
C ALA A 24 -2.88 -1.84 19.41
N ASN A 25 -3.82 -1.05 19.93
CA ASN A 25 -3.77 -0.43 21.25
C ASN A 25 -2.42 0.28 21.53
N GLY A 26 -1.87 0.92 20.48
CA GLY A 26 -0.58 1.62 20.51
C GLY A 26 0.69 0.73 20.44
N HIS A 27 0.55 -0.60 20.36
CA HIS A 27 1.66 -1.55 20.30
C HIS A 27 1.29 -2.77 19.44
N ASP A 28 1.26 -2.60 18.12
CA ASP A 28 1.35 -3.75 17.21
C ASP A 28 2.84 -4.07 16.96
N ALA A 29 3.25 -5.30 17.30
CA ALA A 29 4.60 -5.80 17.01
C ALA A 29 4.83 -6.07 15.52
N SER A 30 3.81 -5.89 14.68
CA SER A 30 3.89 -6.09 13.24
C SER A 30 4.79 -5.10 12.49
N GLY A 31 5.09 -3.94 13.10
CA GLY A 31 5.96 -2.92 12.51
C GLY A 31 5.36 -2.17 11.31
N ILE A 32 4.04 -2.30 11.07
CA ILE A 32 3.31 -1.37 10.20
C ILE A 32 3.04 -0.06 10.95
N THR A 33 3.13 1.07 10.27
CA THR A 33 2.82 2.40 10.81
C THR A 33 1.66 3.05 10.06
N ASP A 34 1.10 4.12 10.62
CA ASP A 34 0.10 4.97 9.94
C ASP A 34 0.63 5.48 8.59
N ASP A 35 1.91 5.87 8.53
CA ASP A 35 2.57 6.29 7.29
C ASP A 35 2.63 5.17 6.24
N ASP A 36 2.92 3.93 6.66
CA ASP A 36 2.86 2.78 5.76
C ASP A 36 1.42 2.54 5.26
N TRP A 37 0.42 2.74 6.13
CA TRP A 37 -1.00 2.59 5.76
C TRP A 37 -1.42 3.60 4.71
N HIS A 38 -1.12 4.88 4.95
CA HIS A 38 -1.40 5.95 4.00
C HIS A 38 -0.65 5.75 2.69
N LEU A 39 0.58 5.24 2.74
CA LEU A 39 1.33 4.89 1.54
C LEU A 39 0.67 3.76 0.73
N ILE A 40 0.10 2.74 1.40
CA ILE A 40 -0.66 1.68 0.71
C ILE A 40 -1.88 2.28 0.00
N GLU A 41 -2.66 3.13 0.68
CA GLU A 41 -3.83 3.81 0.10
C GLU A 41 -3.46 4.66 -1.12
N ASP A 42 -2.43 5.50 -0.99
CA ASP A 42 -1.92 6.35 -2.07
C ASP A 42 -1.57 5.52 -3.31
N LEU A 43 -0.85 4.41 -3.12
CA LEU A 43 -0.43 3.56 -4.21
C LEU A 43 -1.62 2.81 -4.83
N ARG A 44 -2.60 2.37 -4.02
CA ARG A 44 -3.83 1.72 -4.50
C ARG A 44 -4.66 2.67 -5.36
N GLN A 45 -4.87 3.91 -4.89
CA GLN A 45 -5.59 4.93 -5.66
C GLN A 45 -4.86 5.30 -6.96
N ALA A 46 -3.53 5.39 -6.93
CA ALA A 46 -2.74 5.63 -8.14
C ALA A 46 -2.86 4.47 -9.16
N LEU A 47 -2.89 3.22 -8.69
CA LEU A 47 -3.15 2.05 -9.53
C LEU A 47 -4.55 2.12 -10.17
N ASP A 48 -5.57 2.51 -9.41
CA ASP A 48 -6.93 2.66 -9.90
C ASP A 48 -7.01 3.72 -11.02
N LEU A 49 -6.36 4.88 -10.83
CA LEU A 49 -6.29 5.93 -11.86
C LEU A 49 -5.59 5.47 -13.14
N ILE A 50 -4.49 4.72 -13.00
CA ILE A 50 -3.75 4.16 -14.13
C ILE A 50 -4.61 3.12 -14.86
N ALA A 51 -5.24 2.21 -14.13
CA ALA A 51 -6.10 1.17 -14.69
C ALA A 51 -7.33 1.75 -15.40
N ALA A 52 -7.87 2.87 -14.90
CA ALA A 52 -8.96 3.61 -15.54
C ALA A 52 -8.53 4.40 -16.78
N GLY A 53 -7.23 4.44 -17.12
CA GLY A 53 -6.70 5.25 -18.21
C GLY A 53 -6.78 6.76 -17.95
N GLN A 54 -6.92 7.17 -16.69
CA GLN A 54 -7.06 8.56 -16.26
C GLN A 54 -5.72 9.19 -15.86
N ALA A 55 -4.64 8.40 -15.86
CA ALA A 55 -3.29 8.87 -15.59
C ALA A 55 -2.57 9.32 -16.88
N SER A 56 -1.77 10.39 -16.76
CA SER A 56 -0.84 10.78 -17.83
C SER A 56 0.34 9.82 -17.91
N GLN A 57 1.02 9.76 -19.07
CA GLN A 57 2.21 8.92 -19.23
C GLN A 57 3.33 9.28 -18.24
N VAL A 58 3.49 10.58 -17.94
CA VAL A 58 4.47 11.08 -16.97
C VAL A 58 4.13 10.58 -15.56
N PHE A 59 2.85 10.60 -15.19
CA PHE A 59 2.39 10.06 -13.90
C PHE A 59 2.62 8.55 -13.80
N THR A 60 2.29 7.78 -14.85
CA THR A 60 2.52 6.33 -14.86
C THR A 60 3.99 5.99 -14.70
N ALA A 61 4.89 6.72 -15.38
CA ALA A 61 6.32 6.51 -15.28
C ALA A 61 6.87 6.84 -13.88
N SER A 62 6.43 7.94 -13.26
CA SER A 62 6.85 8.31 -11.91
C SER A 62 6.28 7.36 -10.86
N PHE A 63 5.04 6.90 -11.04
CA PHE A 63 4.40 5.89 -10.20
C PHE A 63 5.21 4.59 -10.17
N GLU A 64 5.64 4.07 -11.33
CA GLU A 64 6.45 2.84 -11.39
C GLU A 64 7.80 2.98 -10.67
N SER A 65 8.41 4.18 -10.66
CA SER A 65 9.59 4.44 -9.83
C SER A 65 9.24 4.42 -8.35
N ARG A 66 8.24 5.20 -7.92
CA ARG A 66 7.78 5.25 -6.53
C ARG A 66 7.44 3.86 -6.01
N LEU A 67 6.79 3.04 -6.84
CA LEU A 67 6.42 1.67 -6.50
C LEU A 67 7.64 0.81 -6.17
N ARG A 68 8.73 0.91 -6.96
CA ARG A 68 9.98 0.19 -6.68
C ARG A 68 10.69 0.72 -5.44
N ASP A 69 10.71 2.04 -5.27
CA ASP A 69 11.45 2.69 -4.17
C ASP A 69 10.78 2.48 -2.80
N THR A 70 9.48 2.16 -2.79
CA THR A 70 8.67 2.04 -1.57
C THR A 70 8.29 0.61 -1.22
N THR A 71 8.55 -0.38 -2.08
CA THR A 71 8.28 -1.80 -1.83
C THR A 71 9.55 -2.62 -1.71
N ALA A 72 9.56 -3.59 -0.79
CA ALA A 72 10.76 -4.37 -0.49
C ALA A 72 11.22 -5.25 -1.66
N ASP A 73 10.28 -5.84 -2.40
CA ASP A 73 10.56 -6.80 -3.47
C ASP A 73 9.40 -6.92 -4.48
N GLU A 74 9.60 -7.76 -5.51
CA GLU A 74 8.58 -7.98 -6.54
C GLU A 74 7.33 -8.64 -5.99
N THR A 75 7.48 -9.56 -5.04
CA THR A 75 6.36 -10.23 -4.38
C THR A 75 5.43 -9.22 -3.72
N THR A 76 6.00 -8.22 -3.03
CA THR A 76 5.25 -7.13 -2.40
C THR A 76 4.52 -6.28 -3.44
N ARG A 77 5.16 -5.97 -4.57
CA ARG A 77 4.52 -5.20 -5.67
C ARG A 77 3.35 -5.95 -6.29
N LEU A 78 3.50 -7.25 -6.53
CA LEU A 78 2.44 -8.09 -7.06
C LEU A 78 1.27 -8.20 -6.07
N ALA A 79 1.56 -8.34 -4.78
CA ALA A 79 0.54 -8.35 -3.74
C ALA A 79 -0.22 -7.02 -3.65
N LEU A 80 0.48 -5.88 -3.73
CA LEU A 80 -0.14 -4.55 -3.76
C LEU A 80 -1.07 -4.38 -4.96
N ARG A 81 -0.63 -4.78 -6.16
CA ARG A 81 -1.46 -4.74 -7.39
C ARG A 81 -2.68 -5.65 -7.34
N ALA A 82 -2.70 -6.63 -6.44
CA ALA A 82 -3.82 -7.54 -6.24
C ALA A 82 -4.80 -7.08 -5.14
N LEU A 83 -4.48 -5.99 -4.41
CA LEU A 83 -5.44 -5.35 -3.52
C LEU A 83 -6.60 -4.78 -4.34
N ARG A 84 -7.82 -4.95 -3.83
CA ARG A 84 -9.05 -4.40 -4.43
C ARG A 84 -9.42 -3.12 -3.70
#